data_AF-A0A1E3NU84-F1
#
_entry.id   AF-A0A1E3NU84-F1
#
_cell.length_a   1.000
_cell.length_b   1.000
_cell.length_c   1.000
_cell.angle_alpha   90.00
_cell.angle_beta   90.00
_cell.angle_gamma   90.00
#
_symmetry.space_group_name_H-M   'P 1'
#
loop_
_entity.id
_entity.type
_entity.pdbx_description
1 polymer ?
#
loop_
_entity_poly.entity_id
_entity_poly.type
_entity_poly.pdbx_seq_one_letter_code
_entity_poly.pdbx_strand_id
1 'polypeptide(L)'
;MTIIDSIIEDKRVWTTLITNTKYLTGLLALDYTLKKVGSKYPLVALYTDTLSEEGHNALDARDIPKLKIQYLLPVRNKDYSNDPRFYDCWSKLQPFSLYQFEKVVQLDSDMIVLQNMDELFDVELNDTDRAFAASHACVCNPYKYDHYPKDWIKKNCAFTDYYNKLENISDPVYGPIPSKNPLELCNGGLQVVKPSKVLYDKIVKALADKELDYAFADQSLLSDVFKSKWIGLSYIYNYLKTLRIIHDNLEFEKVKNIHYILTPKPWDISPIDRDNYKDDTDTFRYWWDVNDERLEAESQLGINDQF
;
A
#
# COMPACT_ATOMS: atom_id res chain seq x y z
N MET A 1 9.35 29.00 -0.08
CA MET A 1 8.06 28.97 0.63
C MET A 1 8.29 28.13 1.90
N THR A 2 7.85 28.55 3.09
CA THR A 2 8.03 27.73 4.30
C THR A 2 7.12 26.51 4.17
N ILE A 3 7.67 25.31 4.20
CA ILE A 3 6.88 24.07 4.20
C ILE A 3 6.17 24.00 5.55
N ILE A 4 4.84 24.11 5.55
CA ILE A 4 4.00 24.04 6.75
C ILE A 4 3.32 22.66 6.72
N ASP A 5 3.51 21.86 7.77
CA ASP A 5 2.74 20.63 7.97
C ASP A 5 1.25 20.99 8.14
N SER A 6 0.37 20.27 7.47
CA SER A 6 -1.08 20.51 7.57
C SER A 6 -1.59 20.17 8.97
N ILE A 7 -2.49 21.00 9.51
CA ILE A 7 -3.28 20.61 10.69
C ILE A 7 -4.29 19.56 10.22
N ILE A 8 -4.08 18.31 10.65
CA ILE A 8 -4.99 17.20 10.33
C ILE A 8 -5.89 16.98 11.54
N GLU A 9 -7.16 17.35 11.42
CA GLU A 9 -8.14 17.28 12.52
C GLU A 9 -8.68 15.85 12.73
N ASP A 10 -8.85 15.09 11.63
CA ASP A 10 -9.36 13.73 11.67
C ASP A 10 -8.45 12.78 12.46
N LYS A 11 -9.07 11.96 13.31
CA LYS A 11 -8.37 10.90 14.07
C LYS A 11 -8.23 9.60 13.29
N ARG A 12 -8.90 9.49 12.14
CA ARG A 12 -8.87 8.34 11.24
C ARG A 12 -8.46 8.86 9.88
N VAL A 13 -7.35 8.33 9.35
CA VAL A 13 -6.76 8.85 8.11
C VAL A 13 -6.29 7.73 7.22
N TRP A 14 -6.45 7.93 5.91
CA TRP A 14 -5.65 7.19 4.94
C TRP A 14 -4.26 7.82 4.90
N THR A 15 -3.21 7.03 4.75
CA THR A 15 -1.85 7.55 4.55
C THR A 15 -1.21 6.91 3.34
N THR A 16 -0.36 7.66 2.66
CA THR A 16 0.48 7.13 1.58
C THR A 16 1.86 7.75 1.64
N LEU A 17 2.90 6.98 1.31
CA LEU A 17 4.29 7.44 1.38
C LEU A 17 4.73 8.00 0.03
N ILE A 18 5.27 9.21 0.01
CA ILE A 18 5.84 9.84 -1.18
C ILE A 18 7.23 10.40 -0.88
N THR A 19 8.24 9.87 -1.57
CA THR A 19 9.66 10.20 -1.35
C THR A 19 10.30 10.84 -2.58
N ASN A 20 9.63 10.80 -3.73
CA ASN A 20 10.06 11.36 -5.01
C ASN A 20 8.85 11.59 -5.95
N THR A 21 9.05 12.31 -7.04
CA THR A 21 7.97 12.66 -7.99
C THR A 21 7.56 11.53 -8.93
N LYS A 22 8.33 10.43 -9.04
CA LYS A 22 8.01 9.30 -9.95
C LYS A 22 6.69 8.61 -9.60
N TYR A 23 6.33 8.64 -8.32
CA TYR A 23 5.09 8.03 -7.81
C TYR A 23 3.98 9.05 -7.55
N LEU A 24 4.22 10.33 -7.84
CA LEU A 24 3.29 11.40 -7.54
C LEU A 24 1.99 11.25 -8.32
N THR A 25 2.05 11.02 -9.64
CA THR A 25 0.87 10.73 -10.47
C THR A 25 0.04 9.55 -9.92
N GLY A 26 0.69 8.52 -9.39
CA GLY A 26 0.01 7.41 -8.71
C GLY A 26 -0.71 7.85 -7.44
N LEU A 27 -0.04 8.63 -6.58
CA LEU A 27 -0.63 9.20 -5.37
C LEU A 27 -1.82 10.11 -5.70
N LEU A 28 -1.72 10.94 -6.73
CA LEU A 28 -2.79 11.85 -7.14
C LEU A 28 -4.02 11.08 -7.64
N ALA A 29 -3.82 10.01 -8.41
CA ALA A 29 -4.90 9.11 -8.79
C ALA A 29 -5.51 8.40 -7.57
N LEU A 30 -4.70 8.01 -6.58
CA LEU A 30 -5.18 7.42 -5.33
C LEU A 30 -6.05 8.40 -4.52
N ASP A 31 -5.59 9.64 -4.33
CA ASP A 31 -6.36 10.70 -3.66
C ASP A 31 -7.69 10.97 -4.38
N TYR A 32 -7.63 11.16 -5.69
CA TYR A 32 -8.81 11.39 -6.52
C TYR A 32 -9.82 10.26 -6.39
N THR A 33 -9.37 8.99 -6.43
CA THR A 33 -10.26 7.85 -6.34
C THR A 33 -10.87 7.66 -4.95
N LEU A 34 -10.13 7.92 -3.86
CA LEU A 34 -10.69 7.94 -2.50
C LEU A 34 -11.80 9.00 -2.35
N LYS A 35 -11.58 10.21 -2.89
CA LYS A 35 -12.58 11.28 -2.91
C LYS A 35 -13.79 10.89 -3.77
N LYS A 36 -13.56 10.33 -4.97
CA LYS A 36 -14.60 9.89 -5.91
C LYS A 36 -15.54 8.85 -5.32
N VAL A 37 -15.02 7.88 -4.56
CA VAL A 37 -15.84 6.86 -3.88
C VAL A 37 -16.48 7.36 -2.57
N GLY A 38 -16.33 8.66 -2.25
CA GLY A 38 -16.94 9.28 -1.09
C GLY A 38 -16.36 8.83 0.24
N SER A 39 -15.04 8.55 0.30
CA SER A 39 -14.34 8.36 1.59
C SER A 39 -14.64 9.52 2.52
N LYS A 40 -14.99 9.21 3.78
CA LYS A 40 -15.19 10.23 4.81
C LYS A 40 -13.88 10.77 5.37
N TYR A 41 -12.80 10.02 5.21
CA TYR A 41 -11.50 10.29 5.82
C TYR A 41 -10.51 10.82 4.77
N PRO A 42 -9.65 11.77 5.13
CA PRO A 42 -8.68 12.34 4.21
C PRO A 42 -7.51 11.39 3.93
N LEU A 43 -6.90 11.53 2.75
CA LEU A 43 -5.58 10.97 2.44
C LEU A 43 -4.48 11.94 2.85
N VAL A 44 -3.56 11.47 3.69
CA VAL A 44 -2.39 12.23 4.14
C VAL A 44 -1.15 11.70 3.43
N ALA A 45 -0.45 12.59 2.72
CA ALA A 45 0.84 12.30 2.12
C ALA A 45 1.95 12.34 3.19
N LEU A 46 2.45 11.17 3.57
CA LEU A 46 3.65 11.04 4.39
C LEU A 46 4.86 11.31 3.50
N TYR A 47 5.73 12.24 3.92
CA TYR A 47 6.91 12.59 3.14
C TYR A 47 8.16 12.65 4.01
N THR A 48 9.32 12.57 3.36
CA THR A 48 10.63 12.75 3.99
C THR A 48 11.34 13.95 3.36
N ASP A 49 12.52 14.31 3.87
CA ASP A 49 13.33 15.42 3.33
C ASP A 49 13.77 15.24 1.86
N THR A 50 13.49 14.09 1.24
CA THR A 50 13.81 13.83 -0.17
C THR A 50 12.76 14.34 -1.16
N LEU A 51 11.55 14.70 -0.70
CA LEU A 51 10.51 15.21 -1.58
C LEU A 51 10.90 16.60 -2.11
N SER A 52 10.86 16.77 -3.43
CA SER A 52 11.20 18.04 -4.09
C SER A 52 10.14 19.11 -3.84
N GLU A 53 10.52 20.38 -4.03
CA GLU A 53 9.58 21.52 -3.99
C GLU A 53 8.44 21.34 -5.00
N GLU A 54 8.74 20.78 -6.18
CA GLU A 54 7.73 20.39 -7.19
C GLU A 54 6.70 19.41 -6.61
N GLY A 55 7.15 18.37 -5.91
CA GLY A 55 6.26 17.43 -5.26
C GLY A 55 5.41 18.09 -4.16
N HIS A 56 6.00 19.00 -3.39
CA HIS A 56 5.24 19.79 -2.40
C HIS A 56 4.17 20.67 -3.03
N ASN A 57 4.50 21.37 -4.12
CA ASN A 57 3.59 22.26 -4.83
C ASN A 57 2.43 21.49 -5.46
N ALA A 58 2.69 20.30 -6.00
CA ALA A 58 1.64 19.45 -6.59
C ALA A 58 0.64 18.93 -5.54
N LEU A 59 1.11 18.63 -4.32
CA LEU A 59 0.24 18.28 -3.19
C LEU A 59 -0.59 19.50 -2.74
N ASP A 60 0.05 20.67 -2.63
CA ASP A 60 -0.62 21.91 -2.23
C ASP A 60 -1.68 22.35 -3.24
N ALA A 61 -1.42 22.20 -4.54
CA ALA A 61 -2.38 22.54 -5.60
C ALA A 61 -3.68 21.74 -5.52
N ARG A 62 -3.69 20.60 -4.83
CA ARG A 62 -4.84 19.68 -4.71
C ARG A 62 -5.36 19.57 -3.27
N ASP A 63 -4.91 20.47 -2.40
CA ASP A 63 -5.23 20.50 -0.98
C ASP A 63 -5.01 19.14 -0.29
N ILE A 64 -3.97 18.40 -0.69
CA ILE A 64 -3.64 17.10 -0.09
C ILE A 64 -2.84 17.36 1.19
N PRO A 65 -3.36 17.01 2.38
CA PRO A 65 -2.63 17.13 3.64
C PRO A 65 -1.31 16.37 3.56
N LYS A 66 -0.24 16.96 4.11
CA LYS A 66 1.08 16.34 4.14
C LYS A 66 1.66 16.37 5.54
N LEU A 67 2.33 15.28 5.89
CA LEU A 67 2.94 15.09 7.20
C LEU A 67 4.37 14.62 7.03
N LYS A 68 5.32 15.41 7.54
CA LYS A 68 6.72 15.00 7.56
C LYS A 68 6.92 13.82 8.52
N ILE A 69 7.59 12.78 8.04
CA ILE A 69 8.03 11.64 8.85
C ILE A 69 9.55 11.50 8.82
N GLN A 70 10.09 10.88 9.86
CA GLN A 70 11.52 10.55 9.90
C GLN A 70 11.82 9.37 8.99
N TYR A 71 12.95 9.46 8.30
CA TYR A 71 13.45 8.34 7.51
C TYR A 71 13.82 7.19 8.44
N LEU A 72 13.16 6.03 8.32
CA LEU A 72 13.46 4.87 9.15
C LEU A 72 14.61 4.09 8.51
N LEU A 73 15.75 3.97 9.21
CA LEU A 73 16.93 3.27 8.72
C LEU A 73 17.33 2.16 9.70
N PRO A 74 17.66 0.94 9.23
CA PRO A 74 18.29 -0.06 10.07
C PRO A 74 19.66 0.44 10.54
N VAL A 75 20.08 0.03 11.74
CA VAL A 75 21.29 0.55 12.43
C VAL A 75 22.60 0.18 11.72
N ARG A 76 22.58 -0.65 10.67
CA ARG A 76 23.79 -1.10 9.97
C ARG A 76 24.20 -0.13 8.87
N ASN A 77 25.45 0.32 8.92
CA ASN A 77 26.23 0.93 7.83
C ASN A 77 26.49 -0.07 6.66
N LYS A 78 25.44 -0.70 6.11
CA LYS A 78 25.54 -1.17 4.74
C LYS A 78 25.23 0.04 3.88
N ASP A 79 26.13 0.37 2.96
CA ASP A 79 25.94 1.44 2.01
C ASP A 79 24.81 1.03 1.05
N TYR A 80 23.57 1.29 1.46
CA TYR A 80 22.38 1.03 0.66
C TYR A 80 22.12 2.17 -0.33
N SER A 81 23.03 3.16 -0.46
CA SER A 81 22.90 4.31 -1.37
C SER A 81 22.57 3.92 -2.82
N ASN A 82 22.93 2.69 -3.21
CA ASN A 82 22.65 2.13 -4.53
C ASN A 82 21.28 1.44 -4.69
N ASP A 83 20.46 1.31 -3.64
CA ASP A 83 19.08 0.80 -3.75
C ASP A 83 18.07 1.66 -2.96
N PRO A 84 17.60 2.78 -3.56
CA PRO A 84 16.57 3.65 -3.00
C PRO A 84 15.31 2.92 -2.52
N ARG A 85 14.99 1.76 -3.12
CA ARG A 85 13.80 0.97 -2.78
C ARG A 85 13.89 0.40 -1.37
N PHE A 86 15.10 0.05 -0.92
CA PHE A 86 15.32 -0.53 0.41
C PHE A 86 15.05 0.49 1.53
N TYR A 87 15.28 1.77 1.23
CA TYR A 87 15.11 2.87 2.14
C TYR A 87 13.62 3.25 2.30
N ASP A 88 12.87 3.28 1.20
CA ASP A 88 11.44 3.61 1.23
C ASP A 88 10.61 2.52 1.94
N CYS A 89 11.01 1.24 1.83
CA CYS A 89 10.35 0.12 2.49
C CYS A 89 10.18 0.33 4.01
N TRP A 90 11.23 0.72 4.72
CA TRP A 90 11.15 0.86 6.18
C TRP A 90 10.28 2.00 6.64
N SER A 91 10.23 3.08 5.85
CA SER A 91 9.39 4.24 6.15
C SER A 91 7.90 3.90 6.06
N LYS A 92 7.51 2.81 5.37
CA LYS A 92 6.14 2.26 5.41
C LYS A 92 5.71 1.72 6.78
N LEU A 93 6.63 1.63 7.74
CA LEU A 93 6.35 1.23 9.13
C LEU A 93 6.07 2.44 10.03
N GLN A 94 6.25 3.66 9.51
CA GLN A 94 5.90 4.89 10.25
C GLN A 94 4.44 5.01 10.67
N PRO A 95 3.43 4.43 9.99
CA PRO A 95 2.05 4.42 10.47
C PRO A 95 1.88 3.95 11.92
N PHE A 96 2.74 3.03 12.41
CA PHE A 96 2.73 2.57 13.80
C PHE A 96 3.16 3.65 14.81
N SER A 97 3.86 4.69 14.37
CA SER A 97 4.40 5.78 15.20
C SER A 97 3.53 7.05 15.21
N LEU A 98 2.47 7.10 14.39
CA LEU A 98 1.61 8.29 14.23
C LEU A 98 0.57 8.41 15.36
N TYR A 99 1.04 8.53 16.61
CA TYR A 99 0.22 8.50 17.82
C TYR A 99 -0.84 9.61 17.93
N GLN A 100 -0.80 10.63 17.06
CA GLN A 100 -1.83 11.66 16.97
C GLN A 100 -3.16 11.14 16.38
N PHE A 101 -3.13 9.98 15.72
CA PHE A 101 -4.29 9.32 15.11
C PHE A 101 -4.75 8.12 15.95
N GLU A 102 -6.06 7.87 15.93
CA GLU A 102 -6.69 6.67 16.50
C GLU A 102 -6.49 5.46 15.58
N LYS A 103 -6.57 5.67 14.26
CA LYS A 103 -6.39 4.62 13.26
C LYS A 103 -5.85 5.18 11.96
N VAL A 104 -4.95 4.44 11.36
CA VAL A 104 -4.28 4.78 10.11
C VAL A 104 -4.47 3.61 9.15
N VAL A 105 -4.90 3.89 7.92
CA VAL A 105 -4.86 2.89 6.85
C VAL A 105 -3.83 3.34 5.81
N GLN A 106 -2.67 2.70 5.84
CA GLN A 106 -1.57 2.96 4.92
C GLN A 106 -1.84 2.28 3.58
N LEU A 107 -1.59 3.00 2.50
CA LEU A 107 -1.72 2.58 1.11
C LEU A 107 -0.42 2.91 0.35
N ASP A 108 0.05 2.00 -0.49
CA ASP A 108 1.07 2.34 -1.47
C ASP A 108 0.48 3.31 -2.51
N SER A 109 1.32 4.20 -3.02
CA SER A 109 0.94 5.22 -3.99
C SER A 109 0.65 4.66 -5.39
N ASP A 110 0.79 3.36 -5.60
CA ASP A 110 0.52 2.65 -6.86
C ASP A 110 -0.79 1.85 -6.78
N MET A 111 -1.79 2.45 -6.14
CA MET A 111 -3.11 1.91 -5.93
C MET A 111 -4.21 2.82 -6.49
N ILE A 112 -5.37 2.24 -6.82
CA ILE A 112 -6.60 3.01 -7.07
C ILE A 112 -7.79 2.35 -6.38
N VAL A 113 -8.71 3.18 -5.91
CA VAL A 113 -9.91 2.75 -5.19
C VAL A 113 -11.12 2.76 -6.13
N LEU A 114 -11.73 1.60 -6.31
CA LEU A 114 -12.91 1.42 -7.16
C LEU A 114 -14.22 1.58 -6.38
N GLN A 115 -14.21 1.26 -5.09
CA GLN A 115 -15.38 1.29 -4.22
C GLN A 115 -14.97 1.76 -2.82
N ASN A 116 -15.89 2.41 -2.11
CA ASN A 116 -15.62 2.86 -0.74
C ASN A 116 -15.24 1.66 0.15
N MET A 117 -14.18 1.84 0.93
CA MET A 117 -13.61 0.84 1.85
C MET A 117 -13.39 1.39 3.26
N ASP A 118 -14.18 2.39 3.66
CA ASP A 118 -14.08 3.04 4.98
C ASP A 118 -14.33 2.06 6.13
N GLU A 119 -14.99 0.92 5.90
CA GLU A 119 -15.17 -0.11 6.92
C GLU A 119 -13.84 -0.71 7.42
N LEU A 120 -12.72 -0.51 6.69
CA LEU A 120 -11.39 -0.85 7.19
C LEU A 120 -11.04 -0.11 8.49
N PHE A 121 -11.61 1.07 8.72
CA PHE A 121 -11.42 1.81 9.97
C PHE A 121 -12.16 1.18 11.16
N ASP A 122 -13.06 0.23 10.93
CA ASP A 122 -13.81 -0.45 12.00
C ASP A 122 -13.15 -1.77 12.42
N VAL A 123 -12.09 -2.21 11.73
CA VAL A 123 -11.31 -3.41 12.11
C VAL A 123 -10.72 -3.24 13.51
N GLU A 124 -11.04 -4.15 14.43
CA GLU A 124 -10.58 -4.09 15.81
C GLU A 124 -9.14 -4.60 15.95
N LEU A 125 -8.25 -3.73 16.43
CA LEU A 125 -6.82 -4.00 16.62
C LEU A 125 -6.39 -3.81 18.08
N ASN A 126 -5.35 -4.53 18.49
CA ASN A 126 -4.78 -4.49 19.84
C ASN A 126 -3.26 -4.76 19.82
N ASP A 127 -2.59 -4.58 20.96
CA ASP A 127 -1.12 -4.72 21.04
C ASP A 127 -0.62 -6.18 21.22
N THR A 128 -1.53 -7.15 21.20
CA THR A 128 -1.26 -8.55 21.57
C THR A 128 -1.29 -9.51 20.40
N ASP A 129 -2.47 -9.75 19.84
CA ASP A 129 -2.77 -10.81 18.87
C ASP A 129 -3.42 -10.26 17.59
N ARG A 130 -3.71 -8.96 17.56
CA ARG A 130 -4.26 -8.22 16.41
C ARG A 130 -3.47 -6.92 16.20
N ALA A 131 -2.16 -7.04 16.05
CA ALA A 131 -1.21 -5.93 15.98
C ALA A 131 -1.49 -4.98 14.80
N PHE A 132 -1.89 -5.54 13.66
CA PHE A 132 -2.31 -4.83 12.47
C PHE A 132 -3.21 -5.73 11.61
N ALA A 133 -3.78 -5.18 10.54
CA ALA A 133 -4.44 -5.97 9.50
C ALA A 133 -3.84 -5.66 8.13
N ALA A 134 -3.71 -6.66 7.28
CA ALA A 134 -3.22 -6.53 5.90
C ALA A 134 -3.78 -7.66 5.05
N SER A 135 -3.69 -7.57 3.72
CA SER A 135 -3.91 -8.75 2.86
C SER A 135 -2.67 -9.64 2.86
N HIS A 136 -2.83 -10.91 2.48
CA HIS A 136 -1.69 -11.81 2.28
C HIS A 136 -0.85 -11.38 1.07
N ALA A 137 0.45 -11.65 1.11
CA ALA A 137 1.29 -11.58 -0.07
C ALA A 137 0.91 -12.69 -1.06
N CYS A 138 0.93 -12.38 -2.36
CA CYS A 138 0.85 -13.41 -3.39
C CYS A 138 2.24 -14.02 -3.60
N VAL A 139 2.35 -15.31 -3.30
CA VAL A 139 3.60 -16.07 -3.40
C VAL A 139 3.58 -17.01 -4.60
N CYS A 140 2.95 -16.61 -5.71
CA CYS A 140 2.81 -17.48 -6.88
C CYS A 140 3.96 -17.39 -7.89
N ASN A 141 4.75 -16.31 -7.85
CA ASN A 141 5.84 -16.00 -8.80
C ASN A 141 5.46 -16.28 -10.28
N PRO A 142 4.39 -15.65 -10.82
CA PRO A 142 3.87 -15.96 -12.16
C PRO A 142 4.89 -15.74 -13.28
N TYR A 143 5.81 -14.79 -13.09
CA TYR A 143 6.85 -14.42 -14.07
C TYR A 143 8.16 -15.18 -13.85
N LYS A 144 8.22 -16.11 -12.90
CA LYS A 144 9.38 -16.98 -12.63
C LYS A 144 10.68 -16.20 -12.40
N TYR A 145 10.63 -15.13 -11.62
CA TYR A 145 11.83 -14.42 -11.24
C TYR A 145 12.76 -15.32 -10.41
N ASP A 146 14.00 -15.50 -10.86
CA ASP A 146 14.97 -16.43 -10.25
C ASP A 146 15.37 -16.06 -8.82
N HIS A 147 15.29 -14.77 -8.48
CA HIS A 147 15.63 -14.26 -7.15
C HIS A 147 14.49 -14.41 -6.13
N TYR A 148 13.30 -14.85 -6.55
CA TYR A 148 12.21 -15.12 -5.62
C TYR A 148 12.42 -16.49 -4.94
N PRO A 149 11.97 -16.68 -3.68
CA PRO A 149 12.13 -17.94 -2.98
C PRO A 149 11.48 -19.12 -3.72
N LYS A 150 12.10 -20.31 -3.62
CA LYS A 150 11.67 -21.51 -4.35
C LYS A 150 10.32 -22.06 -3.90
N ASP A 151 9.92 -21.76 -2.67
CA ASP A 151 8.63 -22.11 -2.09
C ASP A 151 7.53 -21.08 -2.42
N TRP A 152 7.85 -20.03 -3.19
CA TRP A 152 6.84 -19.15 -3.80
C TRP A 152 6.23 -19.82 -5.03
N ILE A 153 5.27 -20.70 -4.75
CA ILE A 153 4.47 -21.43 -5.73
C ILE A 153 2.98 -21.30 -5.41
N LYS A 154 2.13 -21.44 -6.45
CA LYS A 154 0.66 -21.36 -6.33
C LYS A 154 0.09 -22.21 -5.18
N LYS A 155 0.63 -23.41 -4.95
CA LYS A 155 0.20 -24.31 -3.87
C LYS A 155 0.33 -23.67 -2.47
N ASN A 156 1.33 -22.83 -2.25
CA ASN A 156 1.60 -22.19 -0.96
C ASN A 156 0.87 -20.85 -0.79
N CYS A 157 0.18 -20.38 -1.84
CA CYS A 157 -0.48 -19.08 -1.85
C CYS A 157 -1.77 -19.06 -1.03
N ALA A 158 -1.96 -18.02 -0.23
CA ALA A 158 -3.19 -17.79 0.52
C ALA A 158 -4.42 -17.66 -0.38
N PHE A 159 -4.23 -17.19 -1.63
CA PHE A 159 -5.30 -17.02 -2.62
C PHE A 159 -5.66 -18.30 -3.39
N THR A 160 -4.89 -19.39 -3.25
CA THR A 160 -5.29 -20.70 -3.77
C THR A 160 -6.41 -21.29 -2.92
N ASP A 161 -7.49 -21.75 -3.54
CA ASP A 161 -8.69 -22.24 -2.87
C ASP A 161 -9.25 -21.23 -1.85
N TYR A 162 -9.18 -19.94 -2.20
CA TYR A 162 -9.43 -18.80 -1.30
C TYR A 162 -10.70 -18.95 -0.46
N TYR A 163 -11.86 -19.20 -1.08
CA TYR A 163 -13.14 -19.28 -0.37
C TYR A 163 -13.23 -20.46 0.61
N ASN A 164 -12.48 -21.54 0.36
CA ASN A 164 -12.43 -22.68 1.28
C ASN A 164 -11.60 -22.38 2.55
N LYS A 165 -10.82 -21.30 2.53
CA LYS A 165 -9.94 -20.88 3.64
C LYS A 165 -10.55 -19.77 4.52
N LEU A 166 -11.73 -19.26 4.17
CA LEU A 166 -12.41 -18.23 4.94
C LEU A 166 -13.12 -18.82 6.16
N GLU A 167 -13.03 -18.16 7.31
CA GLU A 167 -13.82 -18.55 8.49
C GLU A 167 -15.27 -18.10 8.38
N ASN A 168 -15.50 -16.94 7.77
CA ASN A 168 -16.83 -16.40 7.53
C ASN A 168 -16.91 -15.80 6.14
N ILE A 169 -17.47 -16.56 5.18
CA ILE A 169 -17.64 -16.11 3.79
C ILE A 169 -18.61 -14.93 3.64
N SER A 170 -19.47 -14.69 4.63
CA SER A 170 -20.43 -13.59 4.59
C SER A 170 -19.83 -12.24 5.00
N ASP A 171 -18.68 -12.25 5.66
CA ASP A 171 -17.96 -11.04 6.03
C ASP A 171 -16.92 -10.71 4.95
N PRO A 172 -17.11 -9.64 4.16
CA PRO A 172 -16.21 -9.31 3.06
C PRO A 172 -14.88 -8.73 3.55
N VAL A 173 -14.77 -8.32 4.82
CA VAL A 173 -13.58 -7.65 5.39
C VAL A 173 -12.43 -8.63 5.52
N TYR A 174 -12.71 -9.82 6.05
CA TYR A 174 -11.69 -10.77 6.47
C TYR A 174 -11.34 -11.79 5.39
N GLY A 175 -10.04 -12.02 5.22
CA GLY A 175 -9.48 -13.06 4.36
C GLY A 175 -9.04 -14.30 5.15
N PRO A 176 -8.23 -15.18 4.53
CA PRO A 176 -7.63 -16.34 5.20
C PRO A 176 -6.86 -15.93 6.46
N ILE A 177 -6.92 -16.74 7.51
CA ILE A 177 -6.18 -16.44 8.75
C ILE A 177 -4.68 -16.62 8.53
N PRO A 178 -3.82 -15.67 8.98
CA PRO A 178 -2.37 -15.78 8.88
C PRO A 178 -1.83 -17.13 9.34
N SER A 179 -2.08 -17.54 10.59
CA SER A 179 -1.55 -18.77 11.18
C SER A 179 -2.00 -20.08 10.52
N LYS A 180 -3.02 -20.04 9.64
CA LYS A 180 -3.48 -21.20 8.86
C LYS A 180 -2.86 -21.25 7.45
N ASN A 181 -2.04 -20.28 7.07
CA ASN A 181 -1.38 -20.22 5.76
C ASN A 181 0.09 -20.65 5.84
N PRO A 182 0.61 -21.39 4.85
CA PRO A 182 1.95 -22.00 4.94
C PRO A 182 3.11 -21.04 5.20
N LEU A 183 3.02 -19.81 4.67
CA LEU A 183 4.11 -18.84 4.75
C LEU A 183 3.83 -17.66 5.68
N GLU A 184 2.58 -17.46 6.12
CA GLU A 184 2.16 -16.36 6.99
C GLU A 184 2.63 -14.94 6.55
N LEU A 185 2.85 -14.73 5.24
CA LEU A 185 3.37 -13.47 4.71
C LEU A 185 2.24 -12.47 4.42
N CYS A 186 2.30 -11.29 5.03
CA CYS A 186 1.47 -10.16 4.64
C CYS A 186 2.01 -9.46 3.40
N ASN A 187 1.16 -8.76 2.65
CA ASN A 187 1.58 -7.78 1.67
C ASN A 187 1.71 -6.41 2.34
N GLY A 188 2.83 -5.71 2.13
CA GLY A 188 3.11 -4.42 2.77
C GLY A 188 2.32 -3.23 2.21
N GLY A 189 1.65 -3.37 1.06
CA GLY A 189 1.07 -2.23 0.35
C GLY A 189 -0.21 -1.66 0.95
N LEU A 190 -1.00 -2.47 1.69
CA LEU A 190 -2.12 -1.97 2.47
C LEU A 190 -2.03 -2.50 3.89
N GLN A 191 -2.03 -1.58 4.87
CA GLN A 191 -1.97 -1.91 6.30
C GLN A 191 -2.98 -1.07 7.08
N VAL A 192 -3.84 -1.73 7.85
CA VAL A 192 -4.68 -1.09 8.87
C VAL A 192 -3.93 -1.16 10.19
N VAL A 193 -3.67 0.00 10.78
CA VAL A 193 -2.83 0.14 11.97
C VAL A 193 -3.55 0.99 13.00
N LYS A 194 -3.51 0.54 14.26
CA LYS A 194 -3.75 1.39 15.42
C LYS A 194 -2.37 1.81 15.94
N PRO A 195 -1.97 3.09 15.78
CA PRO A 195 -0.65 3.54 16.23
C PRO A 195 -0.41 3.18 17.69
N SER A 196 0.75 2.58 17.98
CA SER A 196 1.04 2.01 19.30
C SER A 196 2.53 2.01 19.56
N LYS A 197 2.93 2.70 20.64
CA LYS A 197 4.33 2.76 21.05
C LYS A 197 4.89 1.37 21.35
N VAL A 198 4.08 0.48 21.94
CA VAL A 198 4.49 -0.89 22.26
C VAL A 198 4.80 -1.69 20.99
N LEU A 199 3.95 -1.56 19.95
CA LEU A 199 4.18 -2.24 18.68
C LEU A 199 5.33 -1.61 17.90
N TYR A 200 5.41 -0.29 17.87
CA TYR A 200 6.50 0.43 17.18
C TYR A 200 7.86 0.15 17.80
N ASP A 201 7.97 0.10 19.14
CA ASP A 201 9.23 -0.25 19.81
C ASP A 201 9.69 -1.67 19.46
N LYS A 202 8.76 -2.63 19.22
CA LYS A 202 9.11 -3.98 18.72
C LYS A 202 9.68 -3.91 17.30
N ILE A 203 9.09 -3.10 16.42
CA ILE A 203 9.56 -2.87 15.05
C ILE A 203 10.96 -2.27 15.07
N VAL A 204 11.16 -1.18 15.81
CA VAL A 204 12.47 -0.49 15.91
C VAL A 204 13.53 -1.42 16.51
N LYS A 205 13.17 -2.22 17.53
CA LYS A 205 14.08 -3.22 18.11
C LYS A 205 14.49 -4.27 17.07
N ALA A 206 13.56 -4.74 16.25
CA ALA A 206 13.87 -5.69 15.19
C ALA A 206 14.77 -5.08 14.12
N LEU A 207 14.53 -3.82 13.73
CA LEU A 207 15.38 -3.08 12.78
C LEU A 207 16.80 -2.77 13.29
N ALA A 208 16.97 -2.75 14.61
CA ALA A 208 18.28 -2.62 15.25
C ALA A 208 19.06 -3.95 15.31
N ASP A 209 18.43 -5.08 14.98
CA ASP A 209 19.10 -6.38 14.93
C ASP A 209 20.12 -6.43 13.80
N LYS A 210 21.33 -6.89 14.12
CA LYS A 210 22.47 -6.91 13.18
C LYS A 210 22.38 -8.07 12.18
N GLU A 211 21.59 -9.09 12.47
CA GLU A 211 21.41 -10.29 11.64
C GLU A 211 20.20 -10.20 10.69
N LEU A 212 19.62 -9.00 10.52
CA LEU A 212 18.48 -8.77 9.65
C LEU A 212 18.85 -9.03 8.16
N ASP A 213 18.29 -10.08 7.56
CA ASP A 213 18.49 -10.47 6.16
C ASP A 213 17.15 -10.74 5.47
N TYR A 214 16.47 -9.68 5.05
CA TYR A 214 15.19 -9.79 4.34
C TYR A 214 15.33 -9.45 2.86
N ALA A 215 14.95 -10.41 2.00
CA ALA A 215 14.80 -10.19 0.56
C ALA A 215 13.64 -9.22 0.23
N PHE A 216 12.64 -9.11 1.12
CA PHE A 216 11.48 -8.23 1.01
C PHE A 216 11.26 -7.46 2.31
N ALA A 217 12.00 -6.35 2.46
CA ALA A 217 12.21 -5.61 3.71
C ALA A 217 10.98 -5.47 4.63
N ASP A 218 9.99 -4.66 4.25
CA ASP A 218 8.88 -4.26 5.12
C ASP A 218 7.89 -5.40 5.40
N GLN A 219 7.47 -6.11 4.36
CA GLN A 219 6.52 -7.21 4.50
C GLN A 219 7.08 -8.40 5.29
N SER A 220 8.37 -8.72 5.10
CA SER A 220 9.00 -9.82 5.84
C SER A 220 9.23 -9.44 7.29
N LEU A 221 9.63 -8.19 7.59
CA LEU A 221 9.77 -7.74 8.96
C LEU A 221 8.45 -7.81 9.74
N LEU A 222 7.36 -7.28 9.18
CA LEU A 222 6.06 -7.33 9.86
C LEU A 222 5.59 -8.76 10.10
N SER A 223 5.76 -9.63 9.10
CA SER A 223 5.39 -11.04 9.20
C SER A 223 6.19 -11.78 10.28
N ASP A 224 7.46 -11.41 10.48
CA ASP A 224 8.32 -12.04 11.49
C ASP A 224 8.10 -11.47 12.89
N VAL A 225 8.05 -10.13 13.03
CA VAL A 225 7.86 -9.44 14.32
C VAL A 225 6.48 -9.75 14.92
N PHE A 226 5.46 -9.88 14.07
CA PHE A 226 4.08 -10.11 14.47
C PHE A 226 3.54 -11.45 13.95
N LYS A 227 4.40 -12.46 13.83
CA LYS A 227 3.99 -13.80 13.37
C LYS A 227 2.75 -14.30 14.11
N SER A 228 1.75 -14.72 13.34
CA SER A 228 0.43 -15.16 13.82
C SER A 228 -0.35 -14.15 14.68
N LYS A 229 0.04 -12.87 14.73
CA LYS A 229 -0.54 -11.80 15.57
C LYS A 229 -1.08 -10.64 14.75
N TRP A 230 -1.52 -10.91 13.53
CA TRP A 230 -2.12 -9.94 12.63
C TRP A 230 -3.39 -10.52 12.00
N ILE A 231 -4.22 -9.64 11.45
CA ILE A 231 -5.50 -10.00 10.83
C ILE A 231 -5.33 -10.06 9.32
N GLY A 232 -5.74 -11.19 8.72
CA GLY A 232 -5.82 -11.31 7.27
C GLY A 232 -7.05 -10.60 6.71
N LEU A 233 -6.83 -9.59 5.87
CA LEU A 233 -7.86 -8.89 5.11
C LEU A 233 -8.16 -9.64 3.81
N SER A 234 -9.36 -9.40 3.30
CA SER A 234 -9.79 -9.94 2.02
C SER A 234 -8.96 -9.40 0.85
N TYR A 235 -8.87 -10.18 -0.23
CA TYR A 235 -8.15 -9.76 -1.45
C TYR A 235 -8.75 -8.48 -2.04
N ILE A 236 -10.03 -8.19 -1.78
CA ILE A 236 -10.75 -7.07 -2.39
C ILE A 236 -10.17 -5.70 -1.99
N TYR A 237 -9.48 -5.62 -0.84
CA TYR A 237 -8.87 -4.39 -0.35
C TYR A 237 -7.43 -4.19 -0.83
N ASN A 238 -6.77 -5.24 -1.32
CA ASN A 238 -5.41 -5.15 -1.83
C ASN A 238 -5.25 -6.16 -2.96
N TYR A 239 -5.95 -5.88 -4.07
CA TYR A 239 -5.99 -6.75 -5.22
C TYR A 239 -4.76 -6.53 -6.08
N LEU A 240 -3.72 -7.34 -5.88
CA LEU A 240 -2.51 -7.26 -6.69
C LEU A 240 -2.89 -7.55 -8.15
N LYS A 241 -2.50 -6.68 -9.10
CA LYS A 241 -2.92 -6.79 -10.51
C LYS A 241 -2.73 -8.20 -11.12
N THR A 242 -1.68 -8.90 -10.70
CA THR A 242 -1.34 -10.24 -11.18
C THR A 242 -2.30 -11.32 -10.68
N LEU A 243 -3.09 -11.09 -9.61
CA LEU A 243 -4.12 -12.04 -9.18
C LEU A 243 -5.11 -12.34 -10.30
N ARG A 244 -5.37 -11.37 -11.19
CA ARG A 244 -6.30 -11.51 -12.33
C ARG A 244 -5.93 -12.64 -13.29
N ILE A 245 -4.64 -12.95 -13.43
CA ILE A 245 -4.15 -14.01 -14.33
C ILE A 245 -3.78 -15.30 -13.60
N ILE A 246 -3.62 -15.27 -12.27
CA ILE A 246 -3.16 -16.43 -11.48
C ILE A 246 -4.32 -17.16 -10.80
N HIS A 247 -5.29 -16.38 -10.30
CA HIS A 247 -6.41 -16.82 -9.48
C HIS A 247 -7.73 -16.38 -10.13
N ASP A 248 -8.11 -17.08 -11.19
CA ASP A 248 -9.34 -16.89 -11.96
C ASP A 248 -10.63 -17.04 -11.15
N ASN A 249 -10.54 -17.75 -10.01
CA ASN A 249 -11.66 -17.94 -9.11
C ASN A 249 -11.99 -16.69 -8.27
N LEU A 250 -11.13 -15.66 -8.22
CA LEU A 250 -11.40 -14.45 -7.44
C LEU A 250 -12.36 -13.53 -8.20
N GLU A 251 -13.49 -13.22 -7.58
CA GLU A 251 -14.53 -12.32 -8.09
C GLU A 251 -14.01 -10.88 -8.16
N PHE A 252 -13.67 -10.42 -9.36
CA PHE A 252 -13.08 -9.09 -9.57
C PHE A 252 -14.07 -7.95 -9.33
N GLU A 253 -15.36 -8.16 -9.58
CA GLU A 253 -16.43 -7.20 -9.33
C GLU A 253 -16.57 -6.80 -7.85
N LYS A 254 -16.05 -7.63 -6.93
CA LYS A 254 -16.00 -7.32 -5.50
C LYS A 254 -14.79 -6.45 -5.12
N VAL A 255 -13.81 -6.28 -6.02
CA VAL A 255 -12.58 -5.55 -5.74
C VAL A 255 -12.89 -4.08 -5.45
N LYS A 256 -12.36 -3.62 -4.31
CA LYS A 256 -12.46 -2.24 -3.85
C LYS A 256 -11.20 -1.44 -4.12
N ASN A 257 -10.03 -2.09 -4.16
CA ASN A 257 -8.75 -1.42 -4.37
C ASN A 257 -7.79 -2.31 -5.18
N ILE A 258 -7.29 -1.78 -6.31
CA ILE A 258 -6.30 -2.44 -7.17
C ILE A 258 -4.92 -1.95 -6.78
N HIS A 259 -3.97 -2.88 -6.66
CA HIS A 259 -2.56 -2.59 -6.39
C HIS A 259 -1.69 -2.96 -7.60
N TYR A 260 -1.10 -1.94 -8.22
CA TYR A 260 -0.28 -2.07 -9.43
C TYR A 260 1.16 -2.48 -9.13
N ILE A 261 1.35 -3.58 -8.40
CA ILE A 261 2.67 -4.17 -8.12
C ILE A 261 3.48 -4.39 -9.40
N LEU A 262 4.81 -4.45 -9.26
CA LEU A 262 5.76 -4.65 -10.36
C LEU A 262 5.73 -3.51 -11.40
N THR A 263 6.76 -3.48 -12.24
CA THR A 263 6.85 -2.57 -13.39
C THR A 263 6.48 -3.28 -14.69
N PRO A 264 6.00 -2.55 -15.71
CA PRO A 264 5.70 -1.12 -15.68
C PRO A 264 4.48 -0.80 -14.80
N LYS A 265 4.36 0.47 -14.43
CA LYS A 265 3.19 1.08 -13.81
C LYS A 265 2.24 1.60 -14.90
N PRO A 266 0.94 1.79 -14.62
CA PRO A 266 0.01 2.31 -15.62
C PRO A 266 0.40 3.67 -16.20
N TRP A 267 0.98 4.55 -15.38
CA TRP A 267 1.48 5.87 -15.80
C TRP A 267 2.83 5.85 -16.51
N ASP A 268 3.53 4.70 -16.56
CA ASP A 268 4.72 4.56 -17.40
C ASP A 268 4.33 4.45 -18.90
N ILE A 269 3.04 4.22 -19.20
CA ILE A 269 2.53 4.09 -20.57
C ILE A 269 1.93 5.43 -21.02
N SER A 270 2.54 6.02 -22.04
CA SER A 270 2.09 7.31 -22.57
C SER A 270 0.69 7.20 -23.20
N PRO A 271 -0.13 8.27 -23.20
CA PRO A 271 -1.48 8.23 -23.79
C PRO A 271 -1.52 7.74 -25.24
N ILE A 272 -0.51 8.07 -26.06
CA ILE A 272 -0.45 7.65 -27.47
C ILE A 272 -0.11 6.16 -27.65
N ASP A 273 0.47 5.52 -26.63
CA ASP A 273 0.87 4.12 -26.67
C ASP A 273 -0.17 3.18 -26.06
N ARG A 274 -1.17 3.71 -25.34
CA ARG A 274 -2.17 2.91 -24.58
C ARG A 274 -2.91 1.91 -25.47
N ASP A 275 -3.37 2.33 -26.65
CA ASP A 275 -4.13 1.47 -27.58
C ASP A 275 -3.32 0.27 -28.10
N ASN A 276 -1.99 0.40 -28.13
CA ASN A 276 -1.07 -0.65 -28.58
C ASN A 276 -0.42 -1.42 -27.42
N TYR A 277 -0.62 -0.95 -26.18
CA TYR A 277 -0.03 -1.57 -25.00
C TYR A 277 -0.86 -2.77 -24.56
N LYS A 278 -0.22 -3.94 -24.52
CA LYS A 278 -0.85 -5.17 -24.05
C LYS A 278 -0.62 -5.35 -22.55
N ASP A 279 -1.60 -4.95 -21.75
CA ASP A 279 -1.67 -5.33 -20.33
C ASP A 279 -2.31 -6.72 -20.19
N ASP A 280 -1.51 -7.74 -19.91
CA ASP A 280 -1.99 -9.11 -19.70
C ASP A 280 -2.97 -9.23 -18.51
N THR A 281 -3.01 -8.24 -17.60
CA THR A 281 -3.90 -8.25 -16.44
C THR A 281 -5.26 -7.58 -16.70
N ASP A 282 -5.46 -6.87 -17.81
CA ASP A 282 -6.65 -6.06 -18.08
C ASP A 282 -7.02 -5.08 -16.93
N THR A 283 -6.03 -4.61 -16.17
CA THR A 283 -6.24 -3.70 -15.03
C THR A 283 -5.80 -2.27 -15.30
N PHE A 284 -4.91 -2.03 -16.27
CA PHE A 284 -4.36 -0.70 -16.57
C PHE A 284 -5.43 0.28 -17.05
N ARG A 285 -6.42 -0.21 -17.81
CA ARG A 285 -7.55 0.62 -18.27
C ARG A 285 -8.30 1.28 -17.12
N TYR A 286 -8.49 0.59 -15.99
CA TYR A 286 -9.16 1.19 -14.83
C TYR A 286 -8.37 2.37 -14.26
N TRP A 287 -7.04 2.30 -14.30
CA TRP A 287 -6.18 3.40 -13.88
C TRP A 287 -6.22 4.54 -14.90
N TRP A 288 -6.12 4.24 -16.19
CA TRP A 288 -6.17 5.25 -17.24
C TRP A 288 -7.49 6.01 -17.22
N ASP A 289 -8.62 5.31 -17.11
CA ASP A 289 -9.96 5.90 -17.05
C ASP A 289 -10.06 6.92 -15.90
N VAL A 290 -9.68 6.52 -14.67
CA VAL A 290 -9.76 7.43 -13.51
C VAL A 290 -8.74 8.56 -13.57
N ASN A 291 -7.57 8.32 -14.16
CA ASN A 291 -6.56 9.36 -14.31
C ASN A 291 -6.96 10.40 -15.36
N ASP A 292 -7.59 9.98 -16.46
CA ASP A 292 -8.07 10.89 -17.48
C ASP A 292 -9.22 11.76 -16.93
N GLU A 293 -10.14 11.17 -16.16
CA GLU A 293 -11.16 11.94 -15.43
C GLU A 293 -10.54 12.94 -14.42
N ARG A 294 -9.52 12.50 -13.65
CA ARG A 294 -8.79 13.37 -12.72
C ARG A 294 -8.20 14.57 -13.45
N LEU A 295 -7.48 14.33 -14.55
CA LEU A 295 -6.84 15.37 -15.35
C LEU A 295 -7.87 16.34 -15.94
N GLU A 296 -9.02 15.85 -16.38
CA GLU A 296 -10.11 16.72 -16.86
C GLU A 296 -10.63 17.61 -15.73
N ALA A 297 -10.90 17.05 -14.54
CA ALA A 297 -11.36 17.82 -13.38
C ALA A 297 -10.33 18.86 -12.92
N GLU A 298 -9.05 18.50 -12.90
CA GLU A 298 -7.94 19.39 -12.53
C GLU A 298 -7.75 20.53 -13.53
N SER A 299 -7.89 20.23 -14.83
CA SER A 299 -7.81 21.26 -15.89
C SER A 299 -8.90 22.32 -15.73
N GLN A 300 -10.12 21.90 -15.33
CA GLN A 300 -11.23 22.82 -15.03
C GLN A 300 -10.95 23.72 -13.82
N LEU A 301 -10.11 23.26 -12.89
CA LEU A 301 -9.63 24.04 -11.74
C LEU A 301 -8.36 24.86 -12.04
N GLY A 302 -7.85 24.80 -13.28
CA GLY A 302 -6.66 25.53 -13.72
C GLY A 302 -5.33 24.86 -13.34
N ILE A 303 -5.35 23.62 -12.84
CA ILE A 303 -4.16 22.85 -12.48
C ILE A 303 -3.63 22.16 -13.74
N ASN A 304 -2.42 22.54 -14.17
CA ASN A 304 -1.78 22.02 -15.40
C ASN A 304 -0.27 21.81 -15.16
N ASP A 305 0.07 20.98 -14.17
CA ASP A 305 1.43 20.75 -13.67
C ASP A 305 2.10 19.48 -14.21
N GLN A 306 1.55 18.90 -15.29
CA GLN A 306 2.06 17.71 -15.99
C GLN A 306 2.02 16.39 -15.20
N PHE A 307 1.37 16.36 -14.03
CA PHE A 307 1.22 15.16 -13.19
C PHE A 307 -0.11 14.43 -13.36
#